data_AF-D7D8Y5-F1
#
_entry.id   AF-D7D8Y5-F1
#
_cell.length_a   1.000
_cell.length_b   1.000
_cell.length_c   1.000
_cell.angle_alpha   90.00
_cell.angle_beta   90.00
_cell.angle_gamma   90.00
#
_symmetry.space_group_name_H-M   'P 1'
#
loop_
_entity.id
_entity.type
_entity.pdbx_description
1 polymer ?
#
loop_
_entity_poly.entity_id
_entity_poly.type
_entity_poly.pdbx_seq_one_letter_code
_entity_poly.pdbx_strand_id
1 'polypeptide(L)'
;MAFGTLTSILLIIGGIITALAGKFLLRLVVGVASGGLLAYLIVKLVMLIHGGLLAATILGVLGFIIGFFIGWFIIKLALSIISGITIGVVIASLFGFMDNIGLLLLTVIIAIGISYLLSEKIISLIVILAGTAMVYLGLLAFISPMIALLITIVLLVLVLAVKFKK
;
A
#
# COMPACT_ATOMS: atom_id res chain seq x y z
N MET A 1 -25.06 -4.62 -24.00
CA MET A 1 -24.27 -5.83 -23.65
C MET A 1 -22.76 -5.63 -23.78
N ALA A 2 -22.24 -4.88 -24.77
CA ALA A 2 -20.79 -4.68 -24.96
C ALA A 2 -20.04 -3.95 -23.82
N PHE A 3 -20.71 -3.08 -23.06
CA PHE A 3 -20.08 -2.37 -21.94
C PHE A 3 -19.73 -3.30 -20.76
N GLY A 4 -20.54 -4.34 -20.51
CA GLY A 4 -20.29 -5.28 -19.41
C GLY A 4 -19.15 -6.26 -19.70
N THR A 5 -18.98 -6.67 -20.97
CA THR A 5 -17.88 -7.57 -21.35
C THR A 5 -16.53 -6.85 -21.35
N LEU A 6 -16.48 -5.59 -21.82
CA LEU A 6 -15.28 -4.78 -21.79
C LEU A 6 -14.79 -4.53 -20.36
N THR A 7 -15.70 -4.17 -19.44
CA THR A 7 -15.36 -3.97 -18.02
C THR A 7 -14.80 -5.24 -17.38
N SER A 8 -15.36 -6.41 -17.72
CA SER A 8 -14.90 -7.69 -17.18
C SER A 8 -13.53 -8.08 -17.71
N ILE A 9 -13.24 -7.82 -18.98
CA ILE A 9 -11.91 -8.02 -19.56
C ILE A 9 -10.89 -7.09 -18.88
N LEU A 10 -11.24 -5.81 -18.69
CA LEU A 10 -10.39 -4.85 -18.00
C LEU A 10 -10.14 -5.23 -16.54
N LEU A 11 -11.12 -5.80 -15.84
CA LEU A 11 -10.97 -6.32 -14.48
C LEU A 11 -10.02 -7.52 -14.42
N ILE A 12 -10.08 -8.44 -15.39
CA ILE A 12 -9.17 -9.57 -15.48
C ILE A 12 -7.74 -9.09 -15.71
N ILE A 13 -7.53 -8.27 -16.75
CA ILE A 13 -6.20 -7.76 -17.11
C ILE A 13 -5.64 -6.90 -15.97
N GLY A 14 -6.44 -5.95 -15.46
CA GLY A 14 -6.08 -5.09 -14.35
C GLY A 14 -5.79 -5.88 -13.07
N GLY A 15 -6.55 -6.95 -12.81
CA GLY A 15 -6.33 -7.85 -11.68
C GLY A 15 -5.01 -8.60 -11.78
N ILE A 16 -4.67 -9.14 -12.95
CA ILE A 16 -3.37 -9.80 -13.19
C ILE A 16 -2.21 -8.82 -12.98
N ILE A 17 -2.30 -7.62 -13.57
CA ILE A 17 -1.29 -6.57 -13.41
C ILE A 17 -1.15 -6.18 -11.94
N THR A 18 -2.26 -6.01 -11.23
CA THR A 18 -2.27 -5.66 -9.80
C THR A 18 -1.62 -6.77 -8.97
N ALA A 19 -1.95 -8.04 -9.22
CA ALA A 19 -1.37 -9.16 -8.48
C ALA A 19 0.16 -9.24 -8.65
N LEU A 20 0.66 -9.02 -9.87
CA LEU A 20 2.09 -9.11 -10.20
C LEU A 20 2.86 -7.84 -9.85
N ALA A 21 2.43 -6.69 -10.37
CA ALA A 21 3.13 -5.42 -10.30
C ALA A 21 2.53 -4.40 -9.31
N GLY A 22 1.39 -4.71 -8.68
CA GLY A 22 0.64 -3.72 -7.90
C GLY A 22 1.42 -3.08 -6.74
N LYS A 23 2.40 -3.77 -6.14
CA LYS A 23 3.26 -3.19 -5.10
C LYS A 23 4.12 -2.05 -5.67
N PHE A 24 4.66 -2.25 -6.87
CA PHE A 24 5.43 -1.23 -7.57
C PHE A 24 4.52 -0.07 -7.99
N LEU A 25 3.33 -0.37 -8.52
CA LEU A 25 2.33 0.65 -8.88
C LEU A 25 1.90 1.46 -7.65
N LEU A 26 1.64 0.81 -6.52
CA LEU A 26 1.30 1.48 -5.28
C LEU A 26 2.42 2.41 -4.82
N ARG A 27 3.69 1.95 -4.86
CA ARG A 27 4.85 2.79 -4.55
C ARG A 27 4.93 4.02 -5.45
N LEU A 28 4.68 3.84 -6.74
CA LEU A 28 4.73 4.93 -7.72
C LEU A 28 3.61 5.94 -7.44
N VAL A 29 2.37 5.48 -7.28
CA VAL A 29 1.22 6.34 -6.98
C VAL A 29 1.44 7.11 -5.67
N VAL A 30 1.89 6.43 -4.62
CA VAL A 30 2.23 7.05 -3.35
C VAL A 30 3.31 8.10 -3.51
N GLY A 31 4.40 7.78 -4.21
CA GLY A 31 5.51 8.70 -4.45
C GLY A 31 5.08 9.94 -5.25
N VAL A 32 4.27 9.76 -6.30
CA VAL A 32 3.76 10.89 -7.09
C VAL A 32 2.83 11.75 -6.24
N ALA A 33 1.93 11.16 -5.45
CA ALA A 33 1.03 11.89 -4.59
C ALA A 33 1.77 12.67 -3.49
N SER A 34 2.72 12.04 -2.81
CA SER A 34 3.53 12.70 -1.75
C SER A 34 4.46 13.76 -2.32
N GLY A 35 5.12 13.47 -3.45
CA GLY A 35 5.94 14.44 -4.17
C GLY A 35 5.12 15.64 -4.62
N GLY A 36 3.96 15.41 -5.24
CA GLY A 36 3.07 16.47 -5.68
C GLY A 36 2.57 17.34 -4.54
N LEU A 37 2.18 16.73 -3.41
CA LEU A 37 1.72 17.44 -2.22
C LEU A 37 2.84 18.30 -1.62
N LEU A 38 4.05 17.76 -1.49
CA LEU A 38 5.19 18.49 -0.92
C LEU A 38 5.66 19.63 -1.84
N ALA A 39 5.70 19.39 -3.15
CA ALA A 39 5.98 20.42 -4.15
C ALA A 39 4.97 21.56 -4.09
N TYR A 40 3.67 21.23 -4.01
CA TYR A 40 2.61 22.22 -3.89
C TYR A 40 2.74 23.07 -2.61
N LEU A 41 3.01 22.43 -1.47
CA LEU A 41 3.20 23.14 -0.19
C LEU A 41 4.41 24.08 -0.24
N ILE A 42 5.52 23.64 -0.83
CA ILE A 42 6.73 24.47 -0.98
C ILE A 42 6.46 25.64 -1.91
N VAL A 43 5.87 25.41 -3.09
CA VAL A 43 5.52 26.50 -4.03
C VAL A 43 4.62 27.53 -3.35
N LYS A 44 3.58 27.07 -2.64
CA LYS A 44 2.66 27.94 -1.91
C LYS A 44 3.38 28.74 -0.82
N LEU A 45 4.27 28.10 -0.06
CA LEU A 45 5.05 28.75 0.98
C LEU A 45 5.99 29.82 0.41
N VAL A 46 6.70 29.51 -0.68
CA VAL A 46 7.62 30.45 -1.35
C VAL A 46 6.86 31.65 -1.89
N MET A 47 5.70 31.44 -2.50
CA MET A 47 4.86 32.56 -2.98
C MET A 47 4.33 33.41 -1.82
N LEU A 48 3.99 32.80 -0.68
CA LEU A 48 3.49 33.50 0.51
C LEU A 48 4.55 34.44 1.11
N ILE A 49 5.82 34.05 1.08
CA ILE A 49 6.94 34.88 1.54
C ILE A 49 7.46 35.85 0.46
N HIS A 50 6.69 36.08 -0.61
CA HIS A 50 7.06 36.91 -1.76
C HIS A 50 8.35 36.47 -2.46
N GLY A 51 8.64 35.17 -2.44
CA GLY A 51 9.71 34.59 -3.24
C GLY A 51 9.42 34.69 -4.73
N GLY A 52 10.46 34.87 -5.55
CA GLY A 52 10.33 34.93 -7.00
C GLY A 52 9.83 33.61 -7.61
N LEU A 53 9.14 33.70 -8.76
CA LEU A 53 8.61 32.54 -9.49
C LEU A 53 9.68 31.48 -9.76
N LEU A 54 10.89 31.91 -10.12
CA LEU A 54 12.02 31.03 -10.41
C LEU A 54 12.45 30.22 -9.18
N ALA A 55 12.47 30.85 -8.00
CA ALA A 55 12.76 30.18 -6.74
C ALA A 55 11.66 29.17 -6.36
N ALA A 56 10.39 29.54 -6.57
CA ALA A 56 9.26 28.67 -6.31
C ALA A 56 9.30 27.41 -7.19
N THR A 57 9.64 27.54 -8.47
CA THR A 57 9.76 26.41 -9.40
C THR A 57 10.92 25.49 -8.99
N ILE A 58 12.11 26.04 -8.73
CA ILE A 58 13.28 25.22 -8.37
C ILE A 58 13.04 24.45 -7.06
N LEU A 59 12.59 25.16 -6.03
CA LEU A 59 12.30 24.54 -4.73
C LEU A 59 11.11 23.57 -4.80
N GLY A 60 10.11 23.86 -5.64
CA GLY A 60 8.99 22.96 -5.90
C GLY A 60 9.43 21.63 -6.54
N VAL A 61 10.31 21.68 -7.54
CA VAL A 61 10.87 20.48 -8.18
C VAL A 61 11.74 19.68 -7.20
N LEU A 62 12.59 20.35 -6.42
CA LEU A 62 13.36 19.68 -5.36
C LEU A 62 12.45 19.04 -4.33
N GLY A 63 11.40 19.75 -3.93
CA GLY A 63 10.33 19.24 -3.07
C GLY A 63 9.65 18.00 -3.63
N PHE A 64 9.32 17.99 -4.92
CA PHE A 64 8.74 16.83 -5.57
C PHE A 64 9.64 15.60 -5.45
N ILE A 65 10.93 15.75 -5.78
CA ILE A 65 11.90 14.66 -5.74
C ILE A 65 12.02 14.12 -4.32
N ILE A 66 12.21 15.01 -3.34
CA ILE A 66 12.33 14.63 -1.92
C ILE A 66 11.05 13.92 -1.45
N GLY A 67 9.88 14.50 -1.73
CA GLY A 67 8.59 13.93 -1.35
C GLY A 67 8.31 12.58 -2.03
N PHE A 68 8.76 12.38 -3.26
CA PHE A 68 8.62 11.12 -3.98
C PHE A 68 9.35 9.96 -3.28
N PHE A 69 10.59 10.18 -2.84
CA PHE A 69 11.36 9.15 -2.14
C PHE A 69 10.89 8.93 -0.70
N ILE A 70 10.56 10.00 0.02
CA ILE A 70 10.19 9.92 1.44
C ILE A 70 8.76 9.39 1.62
N GLY A 71 7.85 9.64 0.68
CA GLY A 71 6.44 9.26 0.80
C GLY A 71 6.21 7.78 1.11
N TRP A 72 6.92 6.89 0.43
CA TRP A 72 6.82 5.45 0.70
C TRP A 72 7.24 5.10 2.13
N PHE A 73 8.32 5.71 2.61
CA PHE A 73 8.81 5.49 3.96
C PHE A 73 7.80 5.96 5.01
N ILE A 74 7.18 7.13 4.81
CA ILE A 74 6.15 7.67 5.71
C ILE A 74 4.94 6.74 5.75
N ILE A 75 4.43 6.27 4.61
CA ILE A 75 3.27 5.37 4.59
C ILE A 75 3.59 4.05 5.30
N LYS A 76 4.77 3.47 5.01
CA LYS A 76 5.21 2.25 5.68
C LYS A 76 5.29 2.44 7.19
N LEU A 77 5.86 3.55 7.64
CA LEU A 77 5.97 3.90 9.05
C LEU A 77 4.58 4.08 9.68
N ALA A 78 3.70 4.85 9.05
CA ALA A 78 2.35 5.12 9.53
C ALA A 78 1.53 3.83 9.70
N LEU A 79 1.55 2.95 8.68
CA LEU A 79 0.87 1.65 8.76
C LEU A 79 1.42 0.79 9.90
N SER A 80 2.74 0.82 10.11
CA SER A 80 3.40 0.04 11.16
C SER A 80 3.08 0.55 12.56
N ILE A 81 2.95 1.87 12.72
CA ILE A 81 2.52 2.48 13.97
C ILE A 81 1.07 2.09 14.27
N ILE A 82 0.16 2.24 13.29
CA ILE A 82 -1.26 1.90 13.48
C ILE A 82 -1.41 0.43 13.83
N SER A 83 -0.84 -0.48 13.03
CA SER A 83 -0.93 -1.91 13.30
C SER A 83 -0.20 -2.33 14.58
N GLY A 84 0.99 -1.76 14.83
CA GLY A 84 1.81 -2.07 15.97
C GLY A 84 1.20 -1.65 17.30
N ILE A 85 0.51 -0.50 17.33
CA ILE A 85 -0.27 -0.09 18.51
C ILE A 85 -1.40 -1.09 18.75
N THR A 86 -2.20 -1.42 17.74
CA THR A 86 -3.32 -2.36 17.90
C THR A 86 -2.83 -3.73 18.39
N ILE A 87 -1.82 -4.31 17.72
CA ILE A 87 -1.25 -5.61 18.07
C ILE A 87 -0.61 -5.55 19.46
N GLY A 88 0.15 -4.50 19.75
CA GLY A 88 0.84 -4.31 21.02
C GLY A 88 -0.12 -4.22 22.20
N VAL A 89 -1.21 -3.47 22.07
CA VAL A 89 -2.25 -3.36 23.10
C VAL A 89 -2.95 -4.70 23.32
N VAL A 90 -3.28 -5.42 22.25
CA VAL A 90 -3.89 -6.76 22.36
C VAL A 90 -2.93 -7.72 23.08
N ILE A 91 -1.66 -7.75 22.72
CA ILE A 91 -0.65 -8.58 23.38
C ILE A 91 -0.51 -8.18 24.86
N ALA A 92 -0.37 -6.89 25.17
CA ALA A 92 -0.26 -6.40 26.54
C ALA A 92 -1.48 -6.79 27.39
N SER A 93 -2.68 -6.78 26.81
CA SER A 93 -3.91 -7.23 27.48
C SER A 93 -3.89 -8.72 27.80
N LEU A 94 -3.40 -9.56 26.88
CA LEU A 94 -3.32 -11.01 27.07
C LEU A 94 -2.32 -11.41 28.16
N PHE A 95 -1.24 -10.64 28.32
CA PHE A 95 -0.22 -10.86 29.34
C PHE A 95 -0.48 -10.11 30.66
N GLY A 96 -1.58 -9.36 30.78
CA GLY A 96 -1.92 -8.63 32.00
C GLY A 96 -1.04 -7.40 32.27
N PHE A 97 -0.42 -6.82 31.24
CA PHE A 97 0.48 -5.67 31.37
C PHE A 97 -0.20 -4.31 31.25
N MET A 98 -1.54 -4.27 31.20
CA MET A 98 -2.32 -3.04 30.99
C MET A 98 -2.07 -1.97 32.06
N ASP A 99 -1.90 -2.39 33.31
CA ASP A 99 -1.70 -1.47 34.45
C ASP A 99 -0.23 -1.04 34.61
N ASN A 100 0.70 -1.72 33.92
CA ASN A 100 2.11 -1.36 33.94
C ASN A 100 2.48 -0.61 32.66
N ILE A 101 2.47 0.73 32.74
CA ILE A 101 2.76 1.63 31.62
C ILE A 101 4.11 1.30 30.95
N GLY A 102 5.14 0.92 31.73
CA GLY A 102 6.46 0.59 31.17
C GLY A 102 6.41 -0.65 30.28
N LEU A 103 5.75 -1.72 30.74
CA LEU A 103 5.60 -2.96 29.97
C LEU A 103 4.64 -2.81 28.79
N LEU A 104 3.57 -2.02 28.96
CA LEU A 104 2.65 -1.67 27.87
C LEU A 104 3.38 -0.92 26.75
N LEU A 105 4.16 0.11 27.08
CA LEU A 105 4.93 0.86 26.08
C LEU A 105 5.98 -0.01 25.40
N LEU A 106 6.68 -0.85 26.16
CA LEU A 106 7.68 -1.76 25.62
C LEU A 106 7.07 -2.74 24.60
N THR A 107 5.95 -3.37 24.97
CA THR A 107 5.24 -4.31 24.07
C THR A 107 4.72 -3.63 22.81
N VAL A 108 4.19 -2.42 22.94
CA VAL A 108 3.75 -1.62 21.78
C VAL A 108 4.93 -1.26 20.87
N ILE A 109 6.04 -0.77 21.40
CA ILE A 109 7.22 -0.40 20.60
C ILE A 109 7.78 -1.62 19.85
N ILE A 110 7.86 -2.78 20.52
CA ILE A 110 8.29 -4.04 19.90
C ILE A 110 7.32 -4.43 18.78
N ALA A 111 6.02 -4.35 19.01
CA ALA A 111 5.01 -4.67 18.01
C ALA A 111 5.06 -3.72 16.79
N ILE A 112 5.36 -2.43 16.99
CA ILE A 112 5.60 -1.48 15.90
C ILE A 112 6.84 -1.89 15.10
N GLY A 113 7.95 -2.23 15.77
CA GLY A 113 9.18 -2.67 15.11
C GLY A 113 8.96 -3.93 14.26
N ILE A 114 8.28 -4.93 14.79
CA ILE A 114 7.92 -6.17 14.06
C ILE A 114 6.98 -5.85 12.90
N SER A 115 5.95 -5.02 13.12
CA SER A 115 5.03 -4.59 12.08
C SER A 115 5.77 -3.90 10.93
N TYR A 116 6.76 -3.07 11.24
CA TYR A 116 7.58 -2.39 10.24
C TYR A 116 8.40 -3.35 9.38
N LEU A 117 8.97 -4.40 9.98
CA LEU A 117 9.69 -5.44 9.26
C LEU A 117 8.76 -6.26 8.35
N LEU A 118 7.54 -6.56 8.82
CA LEU A 118 6.57 -7.37 8.08
C LEU A 118 5.75 -6.58 7.06
N SER A 119 5.64 -5.26 7.21
CA SER A 119 4.79 -4.40 6.38
C SER A 119 5.00 -4.60 4.87
N GLU A 120 6.24 -4.79 4.42
CA GLU A 120 6.56 -5.00 3.00
C GLU A 120 5.98 -6.31 2.44
N LYS A 121 5.90 -7.35 3.28
CA LYS A 121 5.29 -8.64 2.95
C LYS A 121 3.77 -8.54 3.01
N ILE A 122 3.24 -7.90 4.06
CA ILE A 122 1.80 -7.69 4.25
C ILE A 122 1.21 -6.90 3.08
N ILE A 123 1.80 -5.76 2.73
CA ILE A 123 1.35 -4.94 1.59
C ILE A 123 1.40 -5.75 0.29
N SER A 124 2.46 -6.52 0.07
CA SER A 124 2.55 -7.38 -1.11
C SER A 124 1.41 -8.40 -1.15
N LEU A 125 1.08 -9.00 -0.01
CA LEU A 125 0.02 -10.00 0.10
C LEU A 125 -1.37 -9.37 -0.12
N ILE A 126 -1.64 -8.21 0.47
CA ILE A 126 -2.88 -7.46 0.26
C ILE A 126 -3.08 -7.13 -1.23
N VAL A 127 -2.02 -6.66 -1.89
CA VAL A 127 -2.06 -6.33 -3.31
C VAL A 127 -2.29 -7.57 -4.19
N ILE A 128 -1.68 -8.70 -3.85
CA ILE A 128 -1.92 -9.98 -4.54
C ILE A 128 -3.39 -10.37 -4.40
N LEU A 129 -3.93 -10.34 -3.17
CA LEU A 129 -5.33 -10.66 -2.89
C LEU A 129 -6.30 -9.73 -3.62
N ALA A 130 -6.02 -8.43 -3.64
CA ALA A 130 -6.83 -7.45 -4.37
C ALA A 130 -6.82 -7.76 -5.88
N GLY A 131 -5.64 -8.04 -6.45
CA GLY A 131 -5.51 -8.39 -7.86
C GLY A 131 -6.23 -9.69 -8.22
N THR A 132 -6.10 -10.73 -7.40
CA THR A 132 -6.80 -12.01 -7.64
C THR A 132 -8.32 -11.87 -7.46
N ALA A 133 -8.78 -11.06 -6.49
CA ALA A 133 -10.20 -10.75 -6.34
C ALA A 133 -10.77 -10.03 -7.57
N MET A 134 -10.02 -9.09 -8.17
CA MET A 134 -10.43 -8.44 -9.42
C MET A 134 -10.56 -9.44 -10.58
N VAL A 135 -9.62 -10.40 -10.69
CA VAL A 135 -9.69 -11.47 -11.69
C VAL A 135 -10.96 -12.31 -11.48
N TYR A 136 -11.26 -12.70 -10.24
CA TYR A 136 -12.48 -13.45 -9.92
C TYR A 136 -13.74 -12.70 -10.35
N LEU A 137 -13.86 -11.42 -9.97
CA LEU A 137 -15.01 -10.59 -10.34
C LEU A 137 -15.17 -10.45 -11.86
N GLY A 138 -14.05 -10.32 -12.60
CA GLY A 138 -14.09 -10.28 -14.05
C GLY A 138 -14.46 -11.63 -14.68
N LEU A 139 -13.98 -12.75 -14.13
CA LEU A 139 -14.30 -14.10 -14.61
C LEU A 139 -15.77 -14.49 -14.41
N LEU A 140 -16.42 -13.99 -13.36
CA LEU A 140 -17.85 -14.24 -13.10
C LEU A 140 -18.77 -13.80 -14.24
N ALA A 141 -18.32 -12.89 -15.10
CA ALA A 141 -19.08 -12.46 -16.28
C ALA A 141 -19.03 -13.45 -17.45
N PHE A 142 -18.11 -14.42 -17.44
CA PHE A 142 -17.86 -15.33 -18.56
C PHE A 142 -18.10 -16.81 -18.23
N ILE A 143 -17.91 -17.20 -16.98
CA ILE A 143 -17.90 -18.59 -16.55
C ILE A 143 -18.63 -18.78 -15.22
N SER A 144 -18.98 -20.03 -14.92
CA SER A 144 -19.68 -20.36 -13.67
C SER A 144 -18.82 -20.02 -12.44
N PRO A 145 -19.44 -19.67 -11.30
CA PRO A 145 -18.70 -19.27 -10.08
C PRO A 145 -17.69 -20.31 -9.61
N MET A 146 -18.02 -21.59 -9.74
CA MET A 146 -17.15 -22.69 -9.31
C MET A 146 -15.87 -22.78 -10.16
N ILE A 147 -15.98 -22.59 -11.48
CA ILE A 147 -14.84 -22.58 -12.40
C ILE A 147 -14.02 -21.30 -12.20
N ALA A 148 -14.67 -20.15 -12.04
CA ALA A 148 -14.00 -18.86 -11.78
C ALA A 148 -13.17 -18.92 -10.49
N LEU A 149 -13.70 -19.52 -9.44
CA LEU A 149 -13.03 -19.68 -8.16
C LEU A 149 -11.81 -20.60 -8.30
N LEU A 150 -11.94 -21.73 -9.01
CA LEU A 150 -10.84 -22.66 -9.26
C LEU A 150 -9.69 -21.98 -10.02
N ILE A 151 -9.98 -21.25 -11.10
CA ILE A 151 -8.97 -20.48 -11.85
C ILE A 151 -8.31 -19.43 -10.96
N THR A 152 -9.08 -18.72 -10.13
CA THR A 152 -8.57 -17.69 -9.23
C THR A 152 -7.63 -18.27 -8.17
N ILE A 153 -7.97 -19.43 -7.58
CA ILE A 153 -7.10 -20.13 -6.62
C ILE A 153 -5.80 -20.55 -7.30
N VAL A 154 -5.86 -21.15 -8.49
CA VAL A 154 -4.67 -21.55 -9.24
C VAL A 154 -3.78 -20.34 -9.52
N LEU A 155 -4.37 -19.22 -9.94
CA LEU A 155 -3.65 -17.98 -10.17
C LEU A 155 -3.02 -17.43 -8.88
N LEU A 156 -3.74 -17.44 -7.76
CA LEU A 156 -3.21 -17.03 -6.46
C LEU A 156 -1.99 -17.87 -6.07
N VAL A 157 -2.07 -19.19 -6.18
CA VAL A 157 -0.97 -20.11 -5.85
C VAL A 157 0.24 -19.84 -6.75
N LEU A 158 0.03 -19.67 -8.05
CA LEU A 158 1.10 -19.34 -8.99
C LEU A 158 1.78 -18.00 -8.65
N VAL A 159 1.00 -16.96 -8.38
CA VAL A 159 1.54 -15.63 -8.04
C VAL A 159 2.31 -15.67 -6.72
N LEU A 160 1.80 -16.37 -5.71
CA LEU A 160 2.50 -16.58 -4.44
C LEU A 160 3.81 -17.35 -4.66
N ALA A 161 3.77 -18.43 -5.43
CA ALA A 161 4.95 -19.23 -5.77
C ALA A 161 6.01 -18.39 -6.49
N VAL A 162 5.63 -17.45 -7.37
CA VAL A 162 6.58 -16.57 -8.06
C VAL A 162 7.14 -15.51 -7.11
N LYS A 163 6.30 -14.86 -6.29
CA LYS A 163 6.74 -13.74 -5.44
C LYS A 163 7.50 -14.15 -4.17
N PHE A 164 7.23 -15.33 -3.64
CA PHE A 164 7.79 -15.80 -2.37
C PHE A 164 8.82 -16.92 -2.53
N LYS A 165 9.28 -17.24 -3.75
CA LYS A 165 10.35 -18.24 -4.00
C LYS A 165 11.76 -17.81 -3.55
N LYS A 166 11.89 -16.85 -2.63
CA LYS A 166 13.17 -16.35 -2.12
C LYS A 166 13.40 -16.80 -0.69
#